data_AF-A0A657AH04-F1
#
_entry.id   AF-A0A657AH04-F1
#
_cell.length_a   1.000
_cell.length_b   1.000
_cell.length_c   1.000
_cell.angle_alpha   90.00
_cell.angle_beta   90.00
_cell.angle_gamma   90.00
#
_symmetry.space_group_name_H-M   'P 1'
#
loop_
_entity.id
_entity.type
_entity.pdbx_description
1 polymer ?
#
loop_
_entity_poly.entity_id
_entity_poly.type
_entity_poly.pdbx_seq_one_letter_code
_entity_poly.pdbx_strand_id
1 'polypeptide(L)'
;MIRTLTSSLSASHVFLCTTIAITLFSPNSFANPLMSKEQYADYSVRYQCAEILFHNDLQKKEAELIKIEDQYGLTDDNFDAFDELITEYERDDTLLDTVRERITKECSS
;
A
#
# COMPACT_ATOMS: atom_id res chain seq x y z
N MET A 1 9.59 -29.27 81.29
CA MET A 1 8.46 -29.58 80.39
C MET A 1 8.18 -28.32 79.57
N ILE A 2 8.79 -28.11 78.40
CA ILE A 2 8.54 -28.68 77.05
C ILE A 2 7.15 -28.32 76.48
N ARG A 3 7.19 -27.57 75.36
CA ARG A 3 6.19 -27.37 74.28
C ARG A 3 4.97 -26.49 74.65
N THR A 4 4.49 -25.57 73.81
CA THR A 4 4.46 -25.54 72.33
C THR A 4 4.29 -24.11 71.83
N LEU A 5 5.05 -23.72 70.81
CA LEU A 5 4.76 -22.61 69.90
C LEU A 5 3.61 -23.03 68.95
N THR A 6 2.61 -22.19 68.77
CA THR A 6 1.72 -22.28 67.59
C THR A 6 1.37 -20.91 67.04
N SER A 7 2.00 -20.66 65.89
CA SER A 7 1.71 -19.73 64.80
C SER A 7 0.25 -19.28 64.64
N SER A 8 0.07 -17.98 64.36
CA SER A 8 -0.97 -17.52 63.44
C SER A 8 -0.40 -16.43 62.52
N LEU A 9 0.34 -16.89 61.51
CA LEU A 9 0.64 -16.09 60.32
C LEU A 9 -0.60 -16.14 59.42
N SER A 10 -1.48 -15.13 59.52
CA SER A 10 -2.59 -15.00 58.56
C SER A 10 -2.02 -14.50 57.24
N ALA A 11 -1.92 -15.42 56.29
CA ALA A 11 -1.60 -15.15 54.91
C ALA A 11 -2.60 -14.13 54.32
N SER A 12 -2.05 -13.17 53.59
CA SER A 12 -2.41 -12.70 52.24
C SER A 12 -3.81 -13.00 51.72
N HIS A 13 -4.37 -12.11 50.91
CA HIS A 13 -4.65 -12.38 49.48
C HIS A 13 -5.39 -11.19 48.84
N VAL A 14 -4.68 -10.55 47.92
CA VAL A 14 -5.18 -9.85 46.72
C VAL A 14 -5.92 -8.53 46.95
N PHE A 15 -5.16 -7.51 47.31
CA PHE A 15 -5.49 -6.15 46.89
C PHE A 15 -4.64 -5.82 45.65
N LEU A 16 -5.29 -5.25 44.64
CA LEU A 16 -4.68 -4.54 43.52
C LEU A 16 -4.02 -5.39 42.41
N CYS A 17 -4.83 -5.83 41.44
CA CYS A 17 -4.39 -5.94 40.05
C CYS A 17 -5.62 -5.98 39.13
N THR A 18 -6.33 -4.86 39.08
CA THR A 18 -7.27 -4.60 37.98
C THR A 18 -6.43 -4.35 36.73
N THR A 19 -5.94 -5.42 36.11
CA THR A 19 -5.29 -5.36 34.80
C THR A 19 -6.38 -5.03 33.78
N ILE A 20 -6.58 -3.72 33.59
CA ILE A 20 -7.31 -3.17 32.47
C ILE A 20 -6.50 -3.56 31.23
N ALA A 21 -6.87 -4.69 30.62
CA ALA A 21 -6.42 -5.05 29.29
C ALA A 21 -7.14 -4.12 28.30
N ILE A 22 -6.65 -2.89 28.15
CA ILE A 22 -6.92 -2.11 26.94
C ILE A 22 -6.09 -2.79 25.84
N THR A 23 -6.68 -3.80 25.21
CA THR A 23 -6.28 -4.18 23.86
C THR A 23 -6.58 -2.97 22.99
N LEU A 24 -5.57 -2.13 22.77
CA LEU A 24 -5.58 -1.12 21.73
C LEU A 24 -5.74 -1.86 20.41
N PHE A 25 -6.98 -2.07 19.98
CA PHE A 25 -7.28 -2.25 18.57
C PHE A 25 -6.99 -0.90 17.93
N SER A 26 -5.72 -0.68 17.61
CA SER A 26 -5.37 0.32 16.61
C SER A 26 -6.11 -0.10 15.34
N PRO A 27 -7.04 0.70 14.80
CA PRO A 27 -7.44 0.46 13.43
C PRO A 27 -6.15 0.54 12.62
N ASN A 28 -5.80 -0.53 11.90
CA ASN A 28 -4.81 -0.44 10.85
C ASN A 28 -5.36 0.62 9.90
N SER A 29 -4.92 1.87 10.05
CA SER A 29 -5.14 2.89 9.05
C SER A 29 -4.19 2.52 7.93
N PHE A 30 -4.59 1.54 7.12
CA PHE A 30 -3.97 1.32 5.83
C PHE A 30 -4.09 2.64 5.11
N ALA A 31 -2.96 3.32 4.92
CA ALA A 31 -2.94 4.48 4.04
C ALA A 31 -3.58 4.03 2.72
N ASN A 32 -4.51 4.82 2.21
CA ASN A 32 -5.07 4.52 0.90
C ASN A 32 -3.91 4.46 -0.09
N PRO A 33 -3.91 3.48 -1.01
CA PRO A 33 -2.87 3.41 -2.03
C PRO A 33 -2.85 4.72 -2.83
N LEU A 34 -1.66 5.11 -3.33
CA LEU A 34 -1.47 6.34 -4.10
C LEU A 34 -2.47 6.44 -5.27
N MET A 35 -2.80 5.30 -5.88
CA MET A 35 -3.84 5.18 -6.89
C MET A 35 -4.59 3.84 -6.74
N SER A 36 -5.81 3.73 -7.24
CA SER A 36 -6.52 2.45 -7.32
C SER A 36 -5.95 1.56 -8.43
N LYS A 37 -6.31 0.27 -8.44
CA LYS A 37 -5.93 -0.65 -9.53
C LYS A 37 -6.47 -0.19 -10.89
N GLU A 38 -7.68 0.37 -10.92
CA GLU A 38 -8.28 0.90 -12.15
C GLU A 38 -7.51 2.13 -12.64
N GLN A 39 -7.12 3.03 -11.73
CA GLN A 39 -6.28 4.18 -12.06
C GLN A 39 -4.90 3.74 -12.54
N TYR A 40 -4.28 2.76 -11.88
CA TYR A 40 -3.02 2.18 -12.31
C TYR A 40 -3.13 1.56 -13.71
N ALA A 41 -4.19 0.78 -13.97
CA ALA A 41 -4.40 0.20 -15.28
C ALA A 41 -4.52 1.28 -16.38
N ASP A 42 -5.27 2.35 -16.13
CA ASP A 42 -5.41 3.45 -17.10
C ASP A 42 -4.09 4.22 -17.27
N TYR A 43 -3.36 4.46 -16.18
CA TYR A 43 -2.02 5.05 -16.22
C TYR A 43 -1.07 4.22 -17.08
N SER A 44 -0.94 2.92 -16.79
CA SER A 44 -0.03 2.01 -17.50
C SER A 44 -0.36 1.92 -18.99
N VAL A 45 -1.65 1.88 -19.35
CA VAL A 45 -2.09 1.87 -20.75
C VAL A 45 -1.68 3.16 -21.45
N ARG A 46 -1.97 4.33 -20.86
CA ARG A 46 -1.60 5.63 -21.46
C ARG A 46 -0.10 5.78 -21.61
N TYR A 47 0.65 5.40 -20.58
CA TYR A 47 2.10 5.46 -20.57
C TYR A 47 2.68 4.59 -21.70
N GLN A 48 2.26 3.34 -21.80
CA GLN A 48 2.67 2.44 -22.89
C GLN A 48 2.23 2.92 -24.27
N CYS A 49 1.01 3.47 -24.40
CA CYS A 49 0.57 4.07 -25.66
C CYS A 49 1.46 5.24 -26.06
N ALA A 50 1.84 6.12 -25.14
CA ALA A 50 2.74 7.24 -25.44
C ALA A 50 4.12 6.74 -25.91
N GLU A 51 4.66 5.71 -25.25
CA GLU A 51 5.90 5.05 -25.68
C GLU A 51 5.79 4.47 -27.10
N ILE A 52 4.68 3.78 -27.42
CA ILE A 52 4.47 3.19 -28.75
C ILE A 52 4.25 4.27 -29.82
N LEU A 53 3.37 5.25 -29.56
CA LEU A 53 2.95 6.24 -30.55
C LEU A 53 4.05 7.27 -30.85
N PHE A 54 4.88 7.60 -29.87
CA PHE A 54 5.91 8.63 -29.99
C PHE A 54 7.34 8.07 -29.92
N HIS A 55 7.54 6.76 -30.16
CA HIS A 55 8.86 6.12 -30.13
C HIS A 55 9.92 6.81 -31.01
N ASN A 56 9.51 7.47 -32.10
CA ASN A 56 10.41 8.20 -33.03
C ASN A 56 10.59 9.69 -32.69
N ASP A 57 9.82 10.23 -31.74
CA ASP A 57 9.85 11.64 -31.36
C ASP A 57 9.99 11.75 -29.85
N LEU A 58 11.24 11.75 -29.39
CA LEU A 58 11.57 11.76 -27.95
C LEU A 58 11.03 13.00 -27.25
N GLN A 59 11.03 14.16 -27.91
CA GLN A 59 10.54 15.40 -27.31
C GLN A 59 9.03 15.33 -27.10
N LYS A 60 8.30 14.84 -28.09
CA LYS A 60 6.85 14.65 -27.97
C LYS A 60 6.50 13.55 -26.96
N LYS A 61 7.32 12.51 -26.91
CA LYS A 61 7.17 11.43 -25.93
C LYS A 61 7.30 11.96 -24.51
N GLU A 62 8.40 12.63 -24.19
CA GLU A 62 8.65 13.22 -22.86
C GLU A 62 7.53 14.19 -22.45
N ALA A 63 7.10 15.05 -23.37
CA ALA A 63 5.99 15.98 -23.11
C ALA A 63 4.66 15.27 -22.78
N GLU A 64 4.35 14.14 -23.44
CA GLU A 64 3.14 13.38 -23.14
C GLU A 64 3.28 12.59 -21.83
N LEU A 65 4.45 12.04 -21.52
CA LEU A 65 4.69 11.31 -20.26
C LEU A 65 4.51 12.24 -19.05
N ILE A 66 5.10 13.43 -19.07
CA ILE A 66 4.92 14.45 -18.02
C ILE A 66 3.43 14.78 -17.85
N LYS A 67 2.72 14.98 -18.96
CA LYS A 67 1.28 15.28 -18.94
C LYS A 67 0.45 14.12 -18.38
N ILE A 68 0.87 12.87 -18.59
CA ILE A 68 0.23 11.70 -17.98
C ILE A 68 0.50 11.72 -16.48
N GLU A 69 1.74 11.84 -16.05
CA GLU A 69 2.14 11.90 -14.64
C GLU A 69 1.35 12.98 -13.87
N ASP A 70 1.26 14.18 -14.44
CA ASP A 70 0.47 15.30 -13.90
C ASP A 70 -1.02 14.94 -13.71
N GLN A 71 -1.62 14.19 -14.65
CA GLN A 71 -3.03 13.78 -14.56
C GLN A 71 -3.29 12.80 -13.42
N TYR A 72 -2.30 11.98 -13.08
CA TYR A 72 -2.38 11.03 -11.98
C TYR A 72 -1.83 11.59 -10.66
N GLY A 73 -1.34 12.83 -10.68
CA GLY A 73 -0.74 13.46 -9.51
C GLY A 73 0.57 12.79 -9.09
N LEU A 74 1.29 12.18 -10.02
CA LEU A 74 2.62 11.65 -9.78
C LEU A 74 3.62 12.81 -9.71
N THR A 75 4.42 12.82 -8.66
CA THR A 75 5.41 13.87 -8.38
C THR A 75 6.62 13.24 -7.72
N ASP A 76 7.75 13.95 -7.73
CA ASP A 76 8.96 13.49 -7.05
C ASP A 76 8.72 13.15 -5.56
N ASP A 77 7.79 13.86 -4.90
CA ASP A 77 7.47 13.67 -3.48
C ASP A 77 6.76 12.34 -3.17
N ASN A 78 6.11 11.72 -4.17
CA ASN A 78 5.34 10.48 -3.98
C ASN A 78 5.91 9.28 -4.75
N PHE A 79 7.11 9.42 -5.30
CA PHE A 79 7.76 8.38 -6.09
C PHE A 79 8.00 7.09 -5.30
N ASP A 80 8.48 7.17 -4.06
CA ASP A 80 8.67 5.99 -3.20
C ASP A 80 7.36 5.21 -2.98
N ALA A 81 6.25 5.93 -2.75
CA ALA A 81 4.93 5.32 -2.56
C ALA A 81 4.39 4.72 -3.86
N PHE A 82 4.75 5.29 -5.01
CA PHE A 82 4.40 4.75 -6.31
C PHE A 82 5.17 3.46 -6.63
N ASP A 83 6.46 3.39 -6.33
CA ASP A 83 7.29 2.20 -6.51
C ASP A 83 6.79 1.00 -5.67
N GLU A 84 6.39 1.27 -4.42
CA GLU A 84 5.75 0.25 -3.57
C GLU A 84 4.42 -0.24 -4.17
N LEU A 85 3.62 0.68 -4.70
CA LEU A 85 2.34 0.37 -5.34
C LEU A 85 2.52 -0.46 -6.62
N ILE A 86 3.49 -0.11 -7.48
CA ILE A 86 3.84 -0.89 -8.67
C ILE A 86 4.19 -2.31 -8.25
N THR A 87 5.07 -2.46 -7.26
CA THR A 87 5.51 -3.77 -6.76
C THR A 87 4.34 -4.63 -6.28
N GLU A 88 3.33 -4.03 -5.64
CA GLU A 88 2.13 -4.75 -5.21
C GLU A 88 1.22 -5.11 -6.39
N TYR A 89 1.03 -4.19 -7.34
CA TYR A 89 0.08 -4.37 -8.44
C TYR A 89 0.62 -5.29 -9.54
N GLU A 90 1.93 -5.36 -9.73
CA GLU A 90 2.58 -6.32 -10.62
C GLU A 90 2.45 -7.78 -10.16
N ARG A 91 1.96 -8.02 -8.93
CA ARG A 91 1.61 -9.37 -8.45
C ARG A 91 0.24 -9.84 -8.91
N ASP A 92 -0.58 -8.95 -9.48
CA ASP A 92 -1.93 -9.27 -9.96
C ASP A 92 -1.90 -9.54 -11.48
N ASP A 93 -1.76 -10.81 -11.85
CA ASP A 93 -1.73 -11.22 -13.26
C ASP A 93 -2.99 -10.80 -14.03
N THR A 94 -4.16 -10.76 -13.38
CA THR A 94 -5.42 -10.37 -14.04
C THR A 94 -5.41 -8.88 -14.39
N LEU A 95 -4.88 -8.05 -13.49
CA LEU A 95 -4.67 -6.63 -13.75
C LEU A 95 -3.70 -6.43 -14.91
N LEU A 96 -2.57 -7.14 -14.91
CA LEU A 96 -1.56 -7.03 -15.96
C LEU A 96 -2.08 -7.50 -17.33
N ASP A 97 -2.85 -8.59 -17.37
CA ASP A 97 -3.48 -9.07 -18.61
C ASP A 97 -4.50 -8.07 -19.14
N THR A 98 -5.29 -7.45 -18.25
CA THR A 98 -6.21 -6.38 -18.62
C THR A 98 -5.46 -5.21 -19.26
N VAL A 99 -4.33 -4.79 -18.68
CA VAL A 99 -3.49 -3.72 -19.23
C VAL A 99 -2.95 -4.10 -20.62
N ARG A 100 -2.42 -5.32 -20.79
CA ARG A 100 -1.90 -5.79 -22.10
C ARG A 100 -2.98 -5.84 -23.17
N GLU A 101 -4.17 -6.33 -22.83
CA GLU A 101 -5.31 -6.35 -23.74
C GLU A 101 -5.72 -4.95 -24.16
N ARG A 102 -5.79 -4.01 -23.21
CA ARG A 102 -6.12 -2.61 -23.48
C ARG A 102 -5.08 -1.95 -24.36
N ILE A 103 -3.78 -2.13 -24.09
CA ILE A 103 -2.71 -1.61 -24.94
C ILE A 103 -2.86 -2.08 -26.39
N THR A 104 -3.16 -3.37 -26.58
CA THR A 104 -3.36 -3.94 -27.92
C THR A 104 -4.55 -3.31 -28.65
N LYS A 105 -5.60 -2.91 -27.92
CA LYS A 105 -6.82 -2.31 -28.51
C LYS A 105 -6.69 -0.79 -28.70
N GLU A 106 -6.04 -0.10 -27.77
CA GLU A 106 -6.03 1.36 -27.66
C GLU A 106 -4.79 2.00 -28.31
N CYS A 107 -3.65 1.31 -28.31
CA CYS A 107 -2.38 1.85 -28.82
C CYS A 107 -2.04 1.41 -30.24
N SER A 108 -2.84 0.53 -30.85
CA SER A 108 -2.68 0.09 -32.24
C SER A 108 -3.19 1.19 -33.17
N SER A 109 -2.27 2.02 -33.68
CA SER A 109 -2.56 2.94 -34.78
C SER A 109 -2.56 2.23 -36.13
#